data_AF-A0A3A8EMP2-F1
#
_entry.id   AF-A0A3A8EMP2-F1
#
_cell.length_a   1.000
_cell.length_b   1.000
_cell.length_c   1.000
_cell.angle_alpha   90.00
_cell.angle_beta   90.00
_cell.angle_gamma   90.00
#
_symmetry.space_group_name_H-M   'P 1'
#
loop_
_entity.id
_entity.type
_entity.pdbx_description
1 polymer ?
#
loop_
_entity_poly.entity_id
_entity_poly.type
_entity_poly.pdbx_seq_one_letter_code
_entity_poly.pdbx_strand_id
1 'polypeptide(L)'
;MTLKALYIELYYGEYSYSERIKKLIEYIENNENIPVELLELYPNYEPRLLSVIQTKDSKFSSNCLEAEILAAKFFLGVLTDYKNGNLSPLKLCTIFSNLESGFLDAPRGLENNIAYYPEWIGDFYDACDWCDETWTIENSPHLIDAIQHQINVIHEWLQHFKRGL
;
A
#
# COMPACT_ATOMS: atom_id res chain seq x y z
N MET A 1 -9.64 5.06 -10.05
CA MET A 1 -8.73 5.18 -8.89
C MET A 1 -8.82 6.61 -8.35
N THR A 2 -8.80 6.83 -7.04
CA THR A 2 -8.77 8.19 -6.44
C THR A 2 -7.34 8.70 -6.23
N LEU A 3 -7.12 10.02 -6.11
CA LEU A 3 -5.79 10.57 -5.83
C LEU A 3 -5.15 10.02 -4.54
N LYS A 4 -5.96 9.84 -3.48
CA LYS A 4 -5.50 9.24 -2.22
C LYS A 4 -5.02 7.79 -2.43
N ALA A 5 -5.79 6.99 -3.17
CA ALA A 5 -5.39 5.62 -3.52
C ALA A 5 -4.08 5.58 -4.33
N LEU A 6 -3.92 6.47 -5.32
CA LEU A 6 -2.67 6.58 -6.07
C LEU A 6 -1.50 6.96 -5.16
N TYR A 7 -1.70 7.93 -4.26
CA TYR A 7 -0.67 8.32 -3.30
C TYR A 7 -0.22 7.13 -2.45
N ILE A 8 -1.16 6.34 -1.92
CA ILE A 8 -0.85 5.16 -1.10
C ILE A 8 -0.10 4.10 -1.89
N GLU A 9 -0.54 3.81 -3.12
CA GLU A 9 0.16 2.89 -4.01
C GLU A 9 1.60 3.34 -4.28
N LEU A 10 1.82 4.61 -4.61
CA LEU A 10 3.17 5.14 -4.82
C LEU A 10 4.00 5.15 -3.53
N TYR A 11 3.38 5.51 -2.40
CA TYR A 11 4.08 5.67 -1.13
C TYR A 11 4.59 4.34 -0.57
N TYR A 12 3.77 3.29 -0.65
CA TYR A 12 4.11 1.96 -0.11
C TYR A 12 4.64 0.98 -1.16
N GLY A 13 4.30 1.19 -2.42
CA GLY A 13 4.72 0.34 -3.51
C GLY A 13 6.19 0.53 -3.90
N GLU A 14 6.75 -0.50 -4.50
CA GLU A 14 8.12 -0.51 -4.98
C GLU A 14 8.14 -0.20 -6.49
N TYR A 15 8.37 1.07 -6.82
CA TYR A 15 8.37 1.55 -8.20
C TYR A 15 9.62 2.38 -8.49
N SER A 16 10.22 2.13 -9.64
CA SER A 16 11.22 3.02 -10.23
C SER A 16 10.63 4.39 -10.55
N TYR A 17 11.49 5.39 -10.70
CA TYR A 17 11.06 6.75 -11.04
C TYR A 17 10.17 6.79 -12.30
N SER A 18 10.51 6.04 -13.35
CA SER A 18 9.73 5.98 -14.59
C SER A 18 8.36 5.33 -14.40
N GLU A 19 8.26 4.26 -13.62
CA GLU A 19 6.97 3.63 -13.28
C GLU A 19 6.06 4.57 -12.49
N ARG A 20 6.63 5.33 -11.52
CA ARG A 20 5.89 6.34 -10.75
C ARG A 20 5.30 7.41 -11.66
N ILE A 21 6.11 7.95 -12.58
CA ILE A 21 5.66 8.92 -13.59
C ILE A 21 4.57 8.33 -14.49
N LYS A 22 4.74 7.09 -14.95
CA LYS A 22 3.74 6.43 -15.80
C LYS A 22 2.39 6.31 -15.10
N LYS A 23 2.37 5.88 -13.84
CA LYS A 23 1.15 5.78 -13.03
C LYS A 23 0.46 7.13 -12.80
N LEU A 24 1.24 8.20 -12.62
CA LEU A 24 0.71 9.55 -12.52
C LEU A 24 0.06 10.00 -13.83
N ILE A 25 0.71 9.75 -14.97
CA ILE A 25 0.15 10.05 -16.30
C ILE A 25 -1.14 9.24 -16.52
N GLU A 26 -1.12 7.93 -16.25
CA GLU A 26 -2.29 7.06 -16.36
C GLU A 26 -3.44 7.55 -15.45
N TYR A 27 -3.15 8.06 -14.25
CA TYR A 27 -4.16 8.67 -13.40
C TYR A 27 -4.73 9.95 -14.01
N ILE A 28 -3.88 10.84 -14.53
CA ILE A 28 -4.27 12.09 -15.17
C ILE A 28 -5.18 11.80 -16.36
N GLU A 29 -4.78 10.90 -17.26
CA GLU A 29 -5.53 10.58 -18.47
C GLU A 29 -6.92 9.98 -18.18
N ASN A 30 -7.08 9.27 -17.06
CA ASN A 30 -8.32 8.60 -16.69
C ASN A 30 -9.23 9.43 -15.76
N ASN A 31 -8.87 10.67 -15.41
CA ASN A 31 -9.68 11.50 -14.50
C ASN A 31 -9.84 12.93 -15.05
N GLU A 32 -11.08 13.40 -15.20
CA GLU A 32 -11.37 14.73 -15.77
C GLU A 32 -11.08 15.89 -14.80
N ASN A 33 -11.09 15.64 -13.48
CA ASN A 33 -10.93 16.67 -12.44
C ASN A 33 -9.59 16.55 -11.71
N ILE A 34 -8.53 16.96 -12.39
CA ILE A 34 -7.15 16.90 -11.89
C ILE A 34 -6.82 18.23 -11.20
N PRO A 35 -6.33 18.23 -9.95
CA PRO A 35 -5.78 19.44 -9.36
C PRO A 35 -4.67 20.00 -10.25
N VAL A 36 -4.73 21.29 -10.58
CA VAL A 36 -3.73 21.96 -11.45
C VAL A 36 -2.33 21.84 -10.88
N GLU A 37 -2.23 21.78 -9.55
CA GLU A 37 -1.02 21.60 -8.79
C GLU A 37 -0.33 20.25 -9.08
N LEU A 38 -1.08 19.23 -9.54
CA LEU A 38 -0.50 17.95 -9.99
C LEU A 38 0.27 18.08 -11.30
N LEU A 39 -0.12 19.03 -12.17
CA LEU A 39 0.53 19.26 -13.46
C LEU A 39 1.88 19.98 -13.32
N GLU A 40 2.12 20.59 -12.16
CA GLU A 40 3.34 21.34 -11.83
C GLU A 40 4.38 20.49 -11.05
N LEU A 41 4.12 19.19 -10.83
CA LEU A 41 4.89 18.35 -9.90
C LEU A 41 6.26 17.85 -10.39
N TYR A 42 6.75 18.33 -11.51
CA TYR A 42 8.05 17.91 -12.02
C TYR A 42 9.19 18.63 -11.26
N PRO A 43 10.23 17.94 -10.72
CA PRO A 43 10.49 16.49 -10.70
C PRO A 43 10.21 15.77 -9.36
N ASN A 44 9.76 16.48 -8.31
CA ASN A 44 9.58 15.92 -6.94
C ASN A 44 8.09 15.81 -6.56
N TYR A 45 7.46 14.71 -6.95
CA TYR A 45 6.00 14.53 -6.85
C TYR A 45 5.51 14.04 -5.48
N GLU A 46 6.24 13.20 -4.74
CA GLU A 46 5.72 12.56 -3.52
C GLU A 46 5.32 13.53 -2.38
N PRO A 47 6.21 14.41 -1.89
CA PRO A 47 5.82 15.38 -0.84
C PRO A 47 4.69 16.31 -1.30
N ARG A 48 4.64 16.56 -2.61
CA ARG A 48 3.66 17.45 -3.20
C ARG A 48 2.31 16.77 -3.39
N LEU A 49 2.25 15.48 -3.72
CA LEU A 49 1.01 14.71 -3.83
C LEU A 49 0.24 14.73 -2.50
N LEU A 50 0.94 14.50 -1.39
CA LEU A 50 0.33 14.60 -0.06
C LEU A 50 -0.17 16.02 0.19
N SER A 51 0.63 17.05 -0.11
CA SER A 51 0.21 18.44 0.09
C SER A 51 -1.05 18.79 -0.71
N VAL A 52 -1.16 18.31 -1.95
CA VAL A 52 -2.33 18.51 -2.82
C VAL A 52 -3.56 17.82 -2.24
N ILE A 53 -3.42 16.60 -1.72
CA ILE A 53 -4.51 15.92 -1.01
C ILE A 53 -4.93 16.74 0.22
N GLN A 54 -3.96 17.23 0.99
CA GLN A 54 -4.18 17.97 2.23
C GLN A 54 -4.83 19.34 2.04
N THR A 55 -4.77 19.92 0.83
CA THR A 55 -5.56 21.13 0.51
C THR A 55 -7.07 20.90 0.61
N LYS A 56 -7.53 19.67 0.32
CA LYS A 56 -8.94 19.28 0.38
C LYS A 56 -9.28 18.47 1.63
N ASP A 57 -8.29 17.77 2.19
CA ASP A 57 -8.45 16.97 3.41
C ASP A 57 -7.18 17.05 4.27
N SER A 58 -7.11 18.08 5.12
CA SER A 58 -5.96 18.37 5.97
C SER A 58 -5.67 17.29 7.02
N LYS A 59 -6.59 16.36 7.26
CA LYS A 59 -6.40 15.25 8.21
C LYS A 59 -5.79 14.01 7.56
N PHE A 60 -5.72 13.96 6.24
CA PHE A 60 -5.13 12.85 5.54
C PHE A 60 -3.60 12.81 5.79
N SER A 61 -3.08 11.65 6.15
CA SER A 61 -1.65 11.35 6.28
C SER A 61 -1.40 9.96 5.68
N SER A 62 -0.13 9.61 5.45
CA SER A 62 0.23 8.28 4.94
C SER A 62 -0.23 7.12 5.83
N ASN A 63 -0.44 7.36 7.12
CA ASN A 63 -0.74 6.34 8.12
C ASN A 63 -2.06 6.57 8.89
N CYS A 64 -2.95 7.45 8.41
CA CYS A 64 -4.29 7.59 8.98
C CYS A 64 -5.16 6.36 8.67
N LEU A 65 -6.32 6.22 9.33
CA LEU A 65 -7.21 5.07 9.12
C LEU A 65 -7.68 4.95 7.66
N GLU A 66 -7.98 6.06 6.99
CA GLU A 66 -8.37 6.03 5.58
C GLU A 66 -7.22 5.52 4.69
N ALA A 67 -5.99 5.96 4.95
CA ALA A 67 -4.80 5.48 4.27
C ALA A 67 -4.58 3.97 4.50
N GLU A 68 -4.83 3.49 5.71
CA GLU A 68 -4.76 2.06 6.03
C GLU A 68 -5.75 1.21 5.24
N ILE A 69 -7.01 1.67 5.13
CA ILE A 69 -8.03 1.00 4.31
C ILE A 69 -7.63 0.97 2.84
N LEU A 70 -7.05 2.06 2.33
CA LEU A 70 -6.54 2.13 0.97
C LEU A 70 -5.32 1.22 0.76
N ALA A 71 -4.44 1.15 1.74
CA ALA A 71 -3.23 0.33 1.71
C ALA A 71 -3.55 -1.16 1.72
N ALA A 72 -4.51 -1.59 2.54
CA ALA A 72 -5.02 -2.96 2.55
C ALA A 72 -5.61 -3.37 1.19
N LYS A 73 -6.37 -2.48 0.55
CA LYS A 73 -6.91 -2.71 -0.81
C LYS A 73 -5.82 -2.76 -1.87
N PHE A 74 -4.82 -1.89 -1.77
CA PHE A 74 -3.64 -1.92 -2.63
C PHE A 74 -2.91 -3.26 -2.49
N PHE A 75 -2.68 -3.71 -1.25
CA PHE A 75 -1.97 -4.95 -0.98
C PHE A 75 -2.71 -6.18 -1.52
N LEU A 76 -4.05 -6.22 -1.49
CA LEU A 76 -4.82 -7.27 -2.19
C LEU A 76 -4.49 -7.35 -3.69
N GLY A 77 -4.27 -6.21 -4.35
CA GLY A 77 -3.81 -6.14 -5.74
C GLY A 77 -2.42 -6.75 -5.91
N VAL A 78 -1.49 -6.36 -5.02
CA VAL A 78 -0.10 -6.88 -5.00
C VAL A 78 -0.07 -8.40 -4.82
N LEU A 79 -0.85 -8.93 -3.88
CA LEU A 79 -0.98 -10.37 -3.62
C LEU A 79 -1.55 -11.11 -4.85
N THR A 80 -2.50 -10.49 -5.56
CA THR A 80 -3.06 -11.03 -6.81
C THR A 80 -2.03 -11.04 -7.93
N ASP A 81 -1.24 -9.98 -8.07
CA ASP A 81 -0.18 -9.88 -9.07
C ASP A 81 0.90 -10.94 -8.85
N TYR A 82 1.30 -11.17 -7.59
CA TYR A 82 2.22 -12.25 -7.25
C TYR A 82 1.65 -13.62 -7.62
N LYS A 83 0.40 -13.90 -7.26
CA LYS A 83 -0.26 -15.17 -7.59
C LYS A 83 -0.32 -15.44 -9.09
N ASN A 84 -0.40 -14.39 -9.90
CA ASN A 84 -0.42 -14.47 -11.36
C ASN A 84 0.98 -14.53 -11.99
N GLY A 85 2.05 -14.51 -11.20
CA GLY A 85 3.43 -14.52 -11.68
C GLY A 85 3.93 -13.18 -12.21
N ASN A 86 3.22 -12.08 -11.93
CA ASN A 86 3.56 -10.74 -12.39
C ASN A 86 4.49 -9.98 -11.42
N LEU A 87 4.79 -10.58 -10.26
CA LEU A 87 5.56 -9.96 -9.19
C LEU A 87 6.58 -10.96 -8.65
N SER A 88 7.82 -10.51 -8.43
CA SER A 88 8.86 -11.35 -7.81
C SER A 88 8.65 -11.45 -6.28
N PRO A 89 9.17 -12.51 -5.64
CA PRO A 89 9.15 -12.65 -4.17
C PRO A 89 9.76 -11.45 -3.46
N LEU A 90 10.94 -11.01 -3.91
CA LEU A 90 11.63 -9.86 -3.33
C LEU A 90 10.73 -8.61 -3.38
N LYS A 91 10.13 -8.31 -4.54
CA LYS A 91 9.28 -7.13 -4.69
C LYS A 91 8.01 -7.21 -3.83
N LEU A 92 7.40 -8.40 -3.71
CA LEU A 92 6.29 -8.65 -2.80
C LEU A 92 6.68 -8.32 -1.35
N CYS A 93 7.79 -8.88 -0.87
CA CYS A 93 8.22 -8.72 0.51
C CYS A 93 8.73 -7.31 0.82
N THR A 94 9.35 -6.61 -0.14
CA THR A 94 9.67 -5.18 -0.01
C THR A 94 8.39 -4.35 0.18
N ILE A 95 7.37 -4.57 -0.66
CA ILE A 95 6.09 -3.84 -0.54
C ILE A 95 5.43 -4.14 0.81
N PHE A 96 5.42 -5.40 1.24
CA PHE A 96 4.92 -5.79 2.55
C PHE A 96 5.66 -5.06 3.68
N SER A 97 6.99 -5.06 3.65
CA SER A 97 7.82 -4.41 4.68
C SER A 97 7.58 -2.90 4.75
N ASN A 98 7.38 -2.24 3.61
CA ASN A 98 7.00 -0.82 3.55
C ASN A 98 5.64 -0.58 4.24
N LEU A 99 4.64 -1.44 3.98
CA LEU A 99 3.32 -1.35 4.57
C LEU A 99 3.39 -1.55 6.09
N GLU A 100 4.06 -2.62 6.54
CA GLU A 100 4.27 -2.91 7.96
C GLU A 100 4.94 -1.74 8.68
N SER A 101 6.10 -1.31 8.18
CA SER A 101 6.85 -0.23 8.81
C SER A 101 6.07 1.08 8.87
N GLY A 102 5.26 1.40 7.86
CA GLY A 102 4.52 2.65 7.84
C GLY A 102 3.22 2.66 8.63
N PHE A 103 2.71 1.50 9.03
CA PHE A 103 1.54 1.40 9.93
C PHE A 103 1.90 0.94 11.34
N LEU A 104 3.08 0.38 11.56
CA LEU A 104 3.62 0.15 12.89
C LEU A 104 3.62 1.45 13.69
N ASP A 105 3.00 1.41 14.86
CA ASP A 105 2.85 2.56 15.76
C ASP A 105 2.11 3.77 15.13
N ALA A 106 1.28 3.52 14.11
CA ALA A 106 0.45 4.58 13.53
C ALA A 106 -0.47 5.19 14.59
N PRO A 107 -0.76 6.51 14.51
CA PRO A 107 -1.55 7.19 15.53
C PRO A 107 -2.99 6.65 15.54
N ARG A 108 -3.30 5.85 16.57
CA ARG A 108 -4.63 5.28 16.81
C ARG A 108 -5.25 5.72 18.14
N GLY A 109 -4.64 6.70 18.81
CA GLY A 109 -5.10 7.20 20.10
C GLY A 109 -4.92 6.18 21.23
N LEU A 110 -3.94 5.29 21.11
CA LEU A 110 -3.56 4.32 22.13
C LEU A 110 -2.75 5.00 23.25
N GLU A 111 -2.66 4.35 24.40
CA GLU A 111 -1.79 4.79 25.50
C GLU A 111 -0.31 4.74 25.09
N ASN A 112 0.52 5.62 25.65
CA ASN A 112 1.94 5.82 25.25
C ASN A 112 2.85 4.58 25.34
N ASN A 113 2.37 3.49 25.92
CA ASN A 113 3.09 2.22 26.10
C ASN A 113 2.52 1.08 25.24
N ILE A 114 1.56 1.36 24.36
CA ILE A 114 0.94 0.38 23.48
C ILE A 114 1.22 0.77 22.03
N ALA A 115 2.10 0.02 21.37
CA ALA A 115 2.32 0.16 19.95
C ALA A 115 1.14 -0.39 19.17
N TYR A 116 0.67 0.35 18.16
CA TYR A 116 -0.31 -0.16 17.22
C TYR A 116 0.36 -1.15 16.25
N TYR A 117 -0.22 -2.34 16.12
CA TYR A 117 0.10 -3.27 15.04
C TYR A 117 -1.18 -3.58 14.26
N PRO A 118 -1.21 -3.36 12.94
CA PRO A 118 -2.42 -3.60 12.13
C PRO A 118 -2.83 -5.06 12.09
N GLU A 119 -4.08 -5.35 12.49
CA GLU A 119 -4.63 -6.71 12.44
C GLU A 119 -4.62 -7.31 11.03
N TRP A 120 -4.80 -6.48 10.00
CA TRP A 120 -4.84 -6.94 8.61
C TRP A 120 -3.47 -7.29 8.03
N ILE A 121 -2.37 -6.88 8.67
CA ILE A 121 -1.02 -7.29 8.26
C ILE A 121 -0.78 -8.75 8.65
N GLY A 122 -1.29 -9.15 9.82
CA GLY A 122 -1.30 -10.54 10.26
C GLY A 122 0.09 -11.17 10.30
N ASP A 123 0.14 -12.49 10.10
CA ASP A 123 1.37 -13.28 10.19
C ASP A 123 2.12 -13.36 8.84
N PHE A 124 1.79 -12.50 7.86
CA PHE A 124 2.49 -12.50 6.57
C PHE A 124 3.96 -12.09 6.70
N TYR A 125 4.31 -11.45 7.81
CA TYR A 125 5.68 -11.20 8.23
C TYR A 125 6.53 -12.48 8.17
N ASP A 126 6.04 -13.57 8.78
CA ASP A 126 6.77 -14.84 8.86
C ASP A 126 7.03 -15.44 7.47
N ALA A 127 6.15 -15.19 6.50
CA ALA A 127 6.31 -15.68 5.14
C ALA A 127 7.39 -14.92 4.36
N CYS A 128 7.57 -13.64 4.69
CA CYS A 128 8.58 -12.76 4.11
C CYS A 128 9.89 -12.70 4.91
N ASP A 129 9.92 -13.30 6.11
CA ASP A 129 11.14 -13.42 6.91
C ASP A 129 12.21 -14.15 6.06
N TRP A 130 13.42 -13.60 6.04
CA TRP A 130 14.56 -14.09 5.24
C TRP A 130 14.41 -13.99 3.70
N CYS A 131 13.43 -13.25 3.17
CA CYS A 131 13.34 -13.04 1.74
C CYS A 131 14.57 -12.30 1.19
N ASP A 132 15.15 -12.81 0.10
CA ASP A 132 16.28 -12.20 -0.58
C ASP A 132 16.15 -12.27 -2.12
N GLU A 133 17.17 -11.76 -2.82
CA GLU A 133 17.22 -11.69 -4.29
C GLU A 133 17.31 -13.06 -4.99
N THR A 134 17.60 -14.14 -4.25
CA THR A 134 17.68 -15.51 -4.79
C THR A 134 16.34 -16.22 -4.81
N TRP A 135 15.31 -15.66 -4.15
CA TRP A 135 13.98 -16.22 -4.12
C TRP A 135 13.28 -16.06 -5.48
N THR A 136 12.72 -17.17 -5.95
CA THR A 136 11.86 -17.26 -7.12
C THR A 136 10.52 -17.87 -6.72
N ILE A 137 9.52 -17.76 -7.60
CA ILE A 137 8.20 -18.35 -7.36
C ILE A 137 8.32 -19.87 -7.14
N GLU A 138 9.23 -20.52 -7.85
CA GLU A 138 9.41 -21.97 -7.81
C GLU A 138 10.11 -22.45 -6.54
N ASN A 139 11.06 -21.68 -6.01
CA ASN A 139 11.82 -22.06 -4.82
C ASN A 139 11.23 -21.52 -3.50
N SER A 140 10.19 -20.68 -3.58
CA SER A 140 9.51 -20.08 -2.43
C SER A 140 8.00 -20.40 -2.42
N PRO A 141 7.59 -21.68 -2.48
CA PRO A 141 6.18 -22.06 -2.57
C PRO A 141 5.36 -21.68 -1.33
N HIS A 142 6.01 -21.53 -0.16
CA HIS A 142 5.36 -21.13 1.08
C HIS A 142 4.70 -19.75 0.98
N LEU A 143 5.23 -18.84 0.14
CA LEU A 143 4.62 -17.54 -0.10
C LEU A 143 3.23 -17.68 -0.72
N ILE A 144 3.00 -18.67 -1.60
CA ILE A 144 1.68 -18.88 -2.21
C ILE A 144 0.65 -19.29 -1.15
N ASP A 145 1.03 -20.17 -0.23
CA ASP A 145 0.17 -20.62 0.86
C ASP A 145 -0.17 -19.47 1.81
N ALA A 146 0.85 -18.69 2.20
CA ALA A 146 0.69 -17.51 3.04
C ALA A 146 -0.22 -16.47 2.40
N ILE A 147 -0.10 -16.24 1.09
CA ILE A 147 -0.93 -15.27 0.35
C ILE A 147 -2.40 -15.64 0.43
N GLN A 148 -2.72 -16.93 0.30
CA GLN A 148 -4.11 -17.37 0.35
C GLN A 148 -4.74 -17.11 1.71
N HIS A 149 -4.00 -17.32 2.80
CA HIS A 149 -4.42 -16.93 4.14
C HIS A 149 -4.57 -15.41 4.25
N GLN A 150 -3.56 -14.66 3.82
CA GLN A 150 -3.49 -13.21 3.93
C GLN A 150 -4.64 -12.49 3.21
N ILE A 151 -5.01 -12.95 2.01
CA ILE A 151 -6.16 -12.41 1.27
C ILE A 151 -7.45 -12.51 2.11
N ASN A 152 -7.65 -13.62 2.82
CA ASN A 152 -8.85 -13.80 3.66
C ASN A 152 -8.82 -12.86 4.86
N VAL A 153 -7.68 -12.75 5.56
CA VAL A 153 -7.48 -11.84 6.69
C VAL A 153 -7.83 -10.40 6.30
N ILE A 154 -7.30 -9.93 5.17
CA ILE A 154 -7.57 -8.57 4.69
C ILE A 154 -9.06 -8.39 4.33
N HIS A 155 -9.66 -9.37 3.65
CA HIS A 155 -11.09 -9.30 3.31
C HIS A 155 -11.98 -9.24 4.56
N GLU A 156 -11.70 -10.04 5.58
CA GLU A 156 -12.44 -10.03 6.84
C GLU A 156 -12.31 -8.68 7.55
N TRP A 157 -11.08 -8.16 7.68
CA TRP A 157 -10.83 -6.85 8.28
C TRP A 157 -11.55 -5.73 7.52
N LEU A 158 -11.50 -5.73 6.18
CA LEU A 158 -12.20 -4.74 5.35
C LEU A 158 -13.73 -4.80 5.49
N GLN A 159 -14.32 -5.93 5.88
CA GLN A 159 -15.76 -6.01 6.12
C GLN A 159 -16.20 -5.21 7.34
N HIS A 160 -15.33 -5.00 8.34
CA HIS A 160 -15.65 -4.21 9.53
C HIS A 160 -15.93 -2.75 9.17
N PHE A 161 -15.24 -2.21 8.16
CA PHE A 161 -15.41 -0.85 7.67
C PHE A 161 -16.55 -0.67 6.66
N LYS A 162 -17.07 -1.77 6.08
CA LYS A 162 -18.27 -1.75 5.23
C LYS A 162 -19.57 -1.72 6.05
N ARG A 163 -19.55 -2.24 7.29
CA ARG A 163 -20.73 -2.31 8.16
C ARG A 163 -20.96 -1.05 8.99
N GLY A 164 -20.01 -0.11 8.99
CA GLY A 164 -20.09 1.17 9.69
C GLY A 164 -20.40 2.38 8.80
N LEU A 165 -20.79 2.15 7.53
CA LEU A 165 -21.23 3.16 6.56
C LEU A 165 -22.71 2.94 6.23
#